data_AF-U1NN19-F1
#
_entry.id   AF-U1NN19-F1
#
_cell.length_a   1.000
_cell.length_b   1.000
_cell.length_c   1.000
_cell.angle_alpha   90.00
_cell.angle_beta   90.00
_cell.angle_gamma   90.00
#
_symmetry.space_group_name_H-M   'P 1'
#
loop_
_entity.id
_entity.type
_entity.pdbx_description
1 polymer ?
#
loop_
_entity_poly.entity_id
_entity_poly.type
_entity_poly.pdbx_seq_one_letter_code
_entity_poly.pdbx_strand_id
1 'polypeptide(L)' 'MVESTPVLQLGIIGAYLVIAMGVGIVGHRVTASTAEDYYLASRTLGTIVLLFTTFATLLSTFIFFGGPNLTYGSGPE' A
#
# COMPACT_ATOMS: atom_id res chain seq x y z
N MET A 1 -22.11 10.51 17.15
CA MET A 1 -20.96 9.75 16.62
C MET A 1 -21.29 8.27 16.82
N VAL A 2 -21.43 7.50 15.75
CA VAL A 2 -21.65 6.04 15.87
C VAL A 2 -20.31 5.43 16.24
N GLU A 3 -20.25 4.80 17.41
CA GLU A 3 -19.03 4.12 17.88
C GLU A 3 -18.84 2.84 17.06
N SER A 4 -17.71 2.74 16.36
CA SER A 4 -17.37 1.54 15.60
C SER A 4 -16.87 0.45 16.56
N THR A 5 -17.49 -0.72 16.52
CA THR A 5 -17.12 -1.82 17.42
C THR A 5 -15.72 -2.36 17.05
N PRO A 6 -14.90 -2.79 18.02
CA PRO A 6 -13.58 -3.37 17.75
C PRO A 6 -13.62 -4.55 16.76
N VAL A 7 -14.72 -5.31 16.79
CA VAL A 7 -14.97 -6.41 15.84
C VAL A 7 -15.09 -5.90 14.41
N LEU A 8 -15.81 -4.80 14.18
CA LEU A 8 -15.93 -4.19 12.86
C LEU A 8 -14.57 -3.69 12.36
N GLN A 9 -13.78 -3.04 13.22
CA GLN A 9 -12.46 -2.53 12.86
C GLN A 9 -11.50 -3.66 12.46
N LEU A 10 -11.41 -4.72 13.28
CA LEU A 10 -10.60 -5.90 12.98
C LEU A 10 -11.09 -6.63 11.73
N GLY A 11 -12.40 -6.67 11.49
CA GLY A 11 -12.97 -7.21 10.26
C GLY A 11 -12.49 -6.47 9.02
N ILE A 12 -12.47 -5.13 9.05
CA ILE A 12 -11.97 -4.29 7.94
C ILE A 12 -10.47 -4.53 7.71
N ILE A 13 -9.66 -4.53 8.77
CA ILE A 13 -8.21 -4.77 8.67
C ILE A 13 -7.94 -6.16 8.11
N GLY A 14 -8.63 -7.18 8.63
CA GLY A 14 -8.50 -8.56 8.15
C GLY A 14 -8.87 -8.69 6.68
N ALA A 15 -9.99 -8.09 6.26
CA ALA A 15 -10.41 -8.08 4.86
C ALA A 15 -9.38 -7.40 3.95
N TYR A 16 -8.84 -6.25 4.37
CA TYR A 16 -7.78 -5.55 3.63
C TYR A 16 -6.54 -6.43 3.43
N LEU A 17 -6.06 -7.09 4.48
CA LEU A 17 -4.88 -7.96 4.41
C LEU A 17 -5.12 -9.16 3.49
N VAL A 18 -6.30 -9.79 3.55
CA VAL A 18 -6.66 -10.91 2.67
C VAL A 18 -6.71 -10.46 1.21
N ILE A 19 -7.29 -9.29 0.92
CA ILE A 19 -7.34 -8.73 -0.43
C ILE A 19 -5.92 -8.46 -0.95
N ALA A 20 -5.09 -7.78 -0.16
CA ALA A 20 -3.71 -7.46 -0.54
C ALA A 20 -2.89 -8.74 -0.81
N MET A 21 -3.02 -9.75 0.05
CA MET A 21 -2.42 -11.07 -0.16
C MET A 21 -2.91 -11.74 -1.44
N GLY A 22 -4.23 -11.68 -1.69
CA GLY A 22 -4.85 -12.23 -2.89
C GLY A 22 -4.28 -11.62 -4.17
N VAL A 23 -4.07 -10.29 -4.20
CA VAL A 23 -3.44 -9.60 -5.34
C VAL A 23 -2.02 -10.14 -5.60
N GLY A 24 -1.22 -10.32 -4.54
CA GLY A 24 0.13 -10.88 -4.67
C GLY A 24 0.15 -12.31 -5.21
N ILE A 25 -0.75 -13.17 -4.72
CA ILE A 25 -0.88 -14.56 -5.19
C ILE A 25 -1.32 -14.60 -6.65
N VAL A 26 -2.30 -13.78 -7.04
CA VAL A 26 -2.77 -13.70 -8.43
C VAL A 26 -1.64 -13.23 -9.33
N GLY A 27 -0.92 -12.16 -8.96
CA GLY A 27 0.25 -11.68 -9.69
C GLY A 27 1.28 -12.79 -9.91
N HIS A 28 1.66 -13.50 -8.84
CA HIS A 28 2.61 -14.61 -8.93
C HIS A 28 2.15 -15.73 -9.89
N ARG A 29 0.85 -15.99 -9.98
CA ARG A 29 0.31 -17.06 -10.85
C ARG A 29 0.23 -16.66 -12.33
N VAL A 30 0.09 -15.38 -12.63
CA VAL A 30 -0.09 -14.91 -14.03
C VAL A 30 1.20 -14.41 -14.68
N THR A 31 2.22 -14.12 -13.89
CA THR A 31 3.54 -13.64 -14.32
C THR A 31 4.47 -14.82 -14.64
N ALA A 32 5.35 -14.65 -15.63
CA ALA A 32 6.38 -15.60 -16.00
C ALA A 32 7.49 -15.69 -14.93
N SER A 33 8.09 -16.87 -14.78
CA SER A 33 9.19 -17.11 -13.83
C SER A 33 10.56 -16.64 -14.35
N THR A 34 10.62 -15.45 -14.96
CA THR A 34 11.88 -14.86 -15.46
C THR A 34 12.28 -13.65 -14.61
N ALA A 35 13.58 -13.36 -14.55
CA ALA A 35 14.06 -12.17 -13.84
C ALA A 35 13.53 -10.88 -14.46
N GLU A 36 13.39 -10.82 -15.78
CA GLU A 36 12.83 -9.65 -16.46
C GLU A 36 11.38 -9.39 -16.08
N ASP A 37 10.54 -10.43 -16.04
CA ASP A 37 9.13 -10.26 -15.68
C ASP A 37 8.98 -9.95 -14.17
N TYR A 38 9.81 -10.58 -13.31
CA TYR A 38 9.80 -10.31 -11.88
C TYR A 38 10.25 -8.87 -11.51
N TYR A 39 11.33 -8.37 -12.12
CA TYR A 39 11.90 -7.06 -11.76
C TYR A 39 11.33 -5.89 -12.57
N LEU A 40 10.97 -6.12 -13.84
CA LEU A 40 10.55 -5.06 -14.75
C LEU A 40 9.09 -5.18 -15.17
N ALA A 41 8.37 -6.23 -14.76
CA ALA A 41 7.02 -6.55 -15.26
C ALA A 41 6.96 -6.54 -16.80
N SER A 42 8.03 -7.05 -17.43
CA SER A 42 8.26 -6.97 -18.89
C SER A 42 8.10 -5.56 -19.48
N ARG A 43 8.32 -4.52 -18.66
CA ARG A 43 8.17 -3.10 -18.98
C ARG A 43 6.76 -2.72 -19.47
N THR A 44 5.77 -3.48 -19.03
CA THR A 44 4.37 -3.30 -19.47
C THR A 44 3.57 -2.35 -18.58
N LEU A 45 4.10 -1.97 -17.41
CA LEU A 45 3.44 -1.02 -16.51
C LEU A 45 3.32 0.36 -17.17
N GLY A 46 2.08 0.81 -17.36
CA GLY A 46 1.81 2.16 -17.88
C GLY A 46 2.23 3.27 -16.91
N THR A 47 2.54 4.44 -17.45
CA THR A 47 3.05 5.60 -16.68
C THR A 47 2.20 5.97 -15.46
N ILE A 48 0.87 5.93 -15.58
CA ILE A 48 -0.03 6.26 -14.47
C ILE A 48 0.09 5.25 -13.33
N VAL A 49 0.11 3.95 -13.66
CA VAL A 49 0.27 2.88 -12.68
C VAL A 49 1.64 2.97 -12.02
N LEU A 50 2.69 3.22 -12.81
CA LEU A 50 4.05 3.45 -12.29
C LEU A 50 4.13 4.65 -11.35
N LEU A 51 3.48 5.77 -11.70
CA LEU A 51 3.44 6.97 -10.88
C LEU A 51 2.83 6.67 -9.51
N PHE A 52 1.64 6.06 -9.48
CA PHE A 52 0.98 5.70 -8.23
C PHE A 52 1.75 4.65 -7.43
N THR A 53 2.34 3.66 -8.09
CA THR A 53 3.16 2.63 -7.41
C THR A 53 4.39 3.26 -6.77
N THR A 54 5.04 4.18 -7.47
CA THR A 54 6.19 4.93 -6.94
C THR A 54 5.76 5.78 -5.74
N PHE A 55 4.66 6.53 -5.85
CA PHE A 55 4.15 7.34 -4.75
C PHE A 55 3.79 6.47 -3.54
N ALA A 56 3.08 5.36 -3.75
CA ALA A 56 2.74 4.41 -2.71
C ALA A 56 3.98 3.81 -2.02
N THR A 57 5.07 3.59 -2.76
CA THR A 57 6.35 3.11 -2.20
C THR A 57 7.03 4.17 -1.33
N LEU A 58 6.89 5.45 -1.68
CA LEU A 58 7.43 6.58 -0.91
C LEU A 58 6.58 6.86 0.35
N LEU A 59 5.28 6.58 0.30
CA LEU A 59 4.39 6.71 1.45
C LEU A 59 4.58 5.54 2.40
N SER A 60 5.20 5.82 3.55
CA SER A 60 5.31 4.85 4.65
C SER A 60 4.73 5.42 5.93
N THR A 61 4.63 4.55 6.93
CA THR A 61 4.25 4.90 8.30
C THR A 61 5.10 6.05 8.88
N PHE A 62 6.34 6.21 8.40
CA PHE A 62 7.21 7.33 8.76
C PHE A 62 6.62 8.68 8.33
N ILE A 63 6.18 8.83 7.08
CA ILE A 63 5.55 10.08 6.62
C ILE A 63 4.16 10.24 7.24
N PHE A 64 3.41 9.12 7.40
CA PHE A 64 2.06 9.13 7.96
C PHE A 64 2.02 9.65 9.40
N PHE A 65 2.95 9.22 10.25
CA PHE A 65 3.04 9.73 11.64
C PHE A 65 3.95 10.96 11.75
N GLY A 66 4.97 11.10 10.91
CA GLY A 66 6.00 12.13 11.02
C GLY A 66 5.44 13.55 10.91
N GLY A 67 4.69 13.86 9.85
CA GLY A 67 4.12 15.20 9.65
C GLY A 67 3.19 15.63 10.79
N PRO A 68 2.16 14.84 11.14
CA PRO A 68 1.27 15.15 12.27
C PRO A 68 1.99 15.24 13.62
N ASN A 69 2.96 14.36 13.89
CA ASN A 69 3.70 14.38 15.15
C ASN A 69 4.59 15.64 15.26
N LEU A 70 5.30 16.00 14.19
CA LEU A 70 6.14 17.20 14.16
C LEU A 70 5.31 18.46 14.30
N THR A 71 4.18 18.57 13.60
CA THR A 71 3.29 19.73 13.70
C THR A 71 2.59 19.83 15.05
N TYR A 72 2.23 18.70 15.65
CA TYR A 72 1.70 18.66 17.03
C TYR A 72 2.73 19.17 18.05
N GLY A 73 4.01 18.81 17.90
CA GLY A 73 5.07 19.17 18.83
C GLY A 73 5.71 20.55 18.61
N SER A 74 5.77 21.02 17.36
CA SER A 74 6.62 22.16 16.96
C SER A 74 5.83 23.35 16.41
N GLY A 75 4.54 23.19 16.15
CA GLY A 75 3.76 24.14 15.35
C GLY A 75 3.89 23.86 13.85
N PRO A 76 3.15 24.59 13.00
CA PRO A 76 3.12 24.39 11.56
C PRO A 76 4.34 24.93 10.79
N GLU A 77 5.29 25.59 11.47
CA GLU A 77 6.51 26.19 10.91
C GLU A 77 7.78 25.34 11.08
#